data_AF-A0AAN8U1M9-F1
#
_entry.id   AF-A0AAN8U1M9-F1
#
_cell.length_a   1.000
_cell.length_b   1.000
_cell.length_c   1.000
_cell.angle_alpha   90.00
_cell.angle_beta   90.00
_cell.angle_gamma   90.00
#
_symmetry.space_group_name_H-M   'P 1'
#
loop_
_entity.id
_entity.type
_entity.pdbx_description
1 polymer ?
#
loop_
_entity_poly.entity_id
_entity_poly.type
_entity_poly.pdbx_seq_one_letter_code
_entity_poly.pdbx_strand_id
1 'polypeptide(L)' 'MPCVFYDGPNGKKTKGYFLYSFMKREDLKIVCGCHASFLTPAEFVKHGGGGDVENPLKHISIILDY' A
#
# COMPACT_ATOMS: atom_id res chain seq x y z
N MET A 1 -6.55 1.23 -12.31
CA MET A 1 -5.92 0.57 -11.15
C MET A 1 -5.80 1.62 -10.06
N PRO A 2 -6.48 1.48 -8.92
CA PRO A 2 -6.63 2.58 -7.98
C PRO A 2 -5.28 2.93 -7.36
N CYS A 3 -5.02 4.23 -7.26
CA CYS A 3 -3.82 4.76 -6.64
C CYS A 3 -3.95 4.65 -5.13
N VAL A 4 -2.87 4.29 -4.44
CA VAL A 4 -2.82 4.25 -2.98
C VAL A 4 -1.64 5.04 -2.45
N PHE A 5 -1.80 5.55 -1.24
CA PHE A 5 -0.72 6.20 -0.53
C PHE A 5 -0.75 5.91 0.97
N TYR A 6 0.44 5.93 1.57
CA TYR A 6 0.65 5.89 3.01
C TYR A 6 1.42 7.14 3.44
N ASP A 7 0.83 7.91 4.36
CA ASP A 7 1.50 9.02 5.05
C ASP A 7 2.22 8.46 6.28
N GLY A 8 3.49 8.16 6.09
CA GLY A 8 4.39 7.71 7.13
C GLY A 8 4.84 8.82 8.08
N PRO A 9 5.45 8.43 9.21
CA PRO A 9 5.98 9.37 10.18
C PRO A 9 7.00 10.33 9.55
N ASN A 10 7.09 11.54 10.11
CA ASN A 10 7.99 12.61 9.66
C ASN A 10 7.72 13.08 8.21
N GLY A 11 6.48 12.97 7.73
CA GLY A 11 6.09 13.46 6.41
C GLY A 11 6.59 12.60 5.24
N LYS A 12 7.10 11.39 5.52
CA LYS A 12 7.43 10.42 4.47
C LYS A 12 6.14 9.96 3.79
N LYS A 13 6.07 10.11 2.46
CA LYS A 13 4.92 9.62 1.69
C LYS A 13 5.36 8.49 0.78
N THR A 14 4.62 7.39 0.82
CA THR A 14 4.80 6.29 -0.13
C THR A 14 3.58 6.19 -1.02
N LYS A 15 3.79 6.16 -2.33
CA LYS A 15 2.74 5.99 -3.35
C LYS A 15 2.83 4.59 -3.94
N GLY A 16 1.69 4.01 -4.29
CA GLY A 16 1.61 2.73 -4.98
C GLY A 16 0.31 2.57 -5.74
N TYR A 17 0.14 1.39 -6.32
CA TYR A 17 -1.07 1.01 -7.03
C TYR A 17 -1.60 -0.30 -6.48
N PHE A 18 -2.89 -0.35 -6.17
CA PHE A 18 -3.52 -1.52 -5.60
C PHE A 18 -3.82 -2.56 -6.67
N LEU A 19 -3.39 -3.80 -6.44
CA LEU A 19 -3.68 -4.96 -7.25
C LEU A 19 -4.51 -5.96 -6.47
N TYR A 20 -5.54 -6.48 -7.14
CA TYR A 20 -6.37 -7.55 -6.62
C TYR A 20 -5.99 -8.87 -7.29
N SER A 21 -5.60 -9.86 -6.49
CA SER A 21 -5.50 -11.24 -6.97
C SER A 21 -6.91 -11.77 -7.24
N PHE A 22 -7.19 -12.11 -8.49
CA PHE A 22 -8.44 -12.79 -8.86
C PHE A 22 -8.48 -14.24 -8.34
N MET A 23 -7.32 -14.84 -8.04
CA MET A 23 -7.22 -16.25 -7.64
C MET A 23 -7.50 -16.49 -6.17
N LYS A 24 -7.18 -15.52 -5.30
CA LYS A 24 -7.50 -15.56 -3.87
C LYS A 24 -7.85 -14.15 -3.44
N ARG A 25 -9.07 -13.95 -2.94
CA ARG A 25 -9.58 -12.65 -2.46
C ARG A 25 -8.68 -12.00 -1.39
N GLU A 26 -7.83 -12.79 -0.75
CA GLU A 26 -6.94 -12.41 0.35
C GLU A 26 -5.53 -12.02 -0.11
N ASP A 27 -5.15 -12.32 -1.35
CA ASP A 27 -3.83 -11.96 -1.91
C ASP A 27 -3.86 -10.54 -2.49
N LEU A 28 -3.99 -9.56 -1.61
CA LEU A 28 -3.86 -8.15 -1.95
C LEU A 28 -2.38 -7.80 -2.09
N LYS A 29 -2.03 -7.21 -3.23
CA LYS A 29 -0.67 -6.71 -3.49
C LYS A 29 -0.72 -5.23 -3.83
N ILE A 30 0.31 -4.51 -3.43
CA ILE A 30 0.52 -3.11 -3.78
C ILE A 30 1.81 -3.05 -4.58
N VAL A 31 1.73 -2.50 -5.79
CA VAL A 31 2.94 -2.16 -6.53
C VAL A 31 3.46 -0.84 -5.99
N CYS A 32 4.65 -0.84 -5.40
CA CYS A 32 5.28 0.39 -4.93
C CYS A 32 5.66 1.27 -6.14
N GLY A 33 5.27 2.53 -6.11
CA GLY A 33 5.61 3.51 -7.16
C GLY A 33 7.09 3.88 -7.21
N CYS A 34 7.87 3.56 -6.16
CA CYS A 34 9.30 3.90 -6.09
C CYS A 34 10.17 2.92 -6.88
N HIS A 35 9.88 1.62 -6.83
CA HIS A 35 10.75 0.56 -7.38
C HIS A 35 9.99 -0.55 -8.14
N ALA A 36 8.68 -0.37 -8.37
CA ALA A 36 7.79 -1.34 -9.01
C ALA A 36 7.75 -2.74 -8.36
N SER A 37 8.16 -2.85 -7.09
CA SER A 37 8.11 -4.10 -6.33
C SER A 37 6.70 -4.39 -5.81
N PHE A 38 6.33 -5.67 -5.74
CA PHE A 38 5.10 -6.12 -5.11
C PHE A 38 5.27 -6.20 -3.60
N LEU A 39 4.47 -5.44 -2.87
CA LEU A 39 4.43 -5.42 -1.41
C LEU A 39 3.06 -5.90 -0.94
N THR A 40 3.03 -6.62 0.17
CA THR A 40 1.81 -6.75 0.97
C THR A 40 1.45 -5.40 1.60
N PRO A 41 0.21 -5.20 2.07
CA PRO A 41 -0.16 -3.98 2.79
C PRO A 41 0.75 -3.67 3.99
N ALA A 42 1.16 -4.69 4.76
CA ALA A 42 2.07 -4.53 5.89
C ALA A 42 3.47 -4.05 5.43
N GLU A 43 4.02 -4.69 4.39
CA GLU A 43 5.32 -4.30 3.83
C GLU A 43 5.28 -2.88 3.24
N PHE A 44 4.16 -2.47 2.64
CA PHE A 44 3.99 -1.12 2.12
C PHE A 44 4.00 -0.05 3.22
N VAL A 45 3.34 -0.30 4.36
CA VAL A 45 3.40 0.57 5.55
C VAL A 45 4.82 0.67 6.09
N LYS A 46 5.52 -0.46 6.25
CA LYS A 46 6.92 -0.48 6.70
C LYS A 46 7.84 0.25 5.72
N HIS A 47 7.62 0.08 4.42
CA HIS A 47 8.41 0.75 3.39
C HIS A 47 8.34 2.28 3.50
N GLY A 48 7.16 2.82 3.85
CA GLY A 48 7.01 4.25 4.13
C GLY A 48 7.52 4.73 5.48
N GLY A 49 8.20 3.87 6.24
CA GLY A 49 8.73 4.18 7.56
C GLY A 49 7.75 3.94 8.71
N GLY A 50 6.63 3.27 8.47
CA GLY A 50 5.75 2.76 9.51
C GLY A 50 6.32 1.54 10.24
N GLY A 51 5.68 1.15 11.33
CA GLY A 51 6.00 -0.07 12.08
C GLY A 51 5.11 -1.26 11.71
N ASP A 52 5.20 -2.32 12.50
CA ASP A 52 4.18 -3.36 12.54
C ASP A 52 2.87 -2.78 13.08
N VAL A 53 1.80 -2.87 12.28
CA VAL A 53 0.48 -2.33 12.60
C VAL A 53 -0.58 -3.41 12.45
N GLU A 54 -1.57 -3.39 13.35
CA GLU A 54 -2.76 -4.20 13.16
C GLU A 54 -3.62 -3.62 12.02
N ASN A 55 -4.14 -4.51 11.16
CA ASN A 55 -4.97 -4.13 10.01
C ASN A 55 -4.32 -3.07 9.08
N PRO A 56 -3.19 -3.37 8.40
CA PRO A 56 -2.44 -2.40 7.60
C PRO A 56 -3.25 -1.63 6.56
N LEU A 57 -4.29 -2.24 6.00
CA LEU A 57 -5.18 -1.61 5.03
C LEU A 57 -5.87 -0.35 5.58
N LYS A 58 -6.15 -0.27 6.88
CA LYS A 58 -6.75 0.92 7.50
C LYS A 58 -5.84 2.15 7.48
N HIS A 59 -4.54 1.94 7.30
CA HIS A 59 -3.54 3.00 7.25
C HIS A 59 -3.25 3.45 5.82
N ILE A 60 -3.83 2.80 4.81
CA ILE A 60 -3.55 3.06 3.39
C ILE A 60 -4.77 3.75 2.79
N SER A 61 -4.56 4.95 2.25
CA SER A 61 -5.61 5.71 1.60
C SER A 61 -5.71 5.31 0.13
N ILE A 62 -6.94 5.12 -0.35
CA ILE A 62 -7.24 4.80 -1.76
C ILE A 62 -7.77 6.05 -2.44
N ILE A 63 -7.10 6.49 -3.51
CA ILE A 63 -7.59 7.54 -4.40
C ILE A 63 -8.30 6.86 -5.56
N LEU A 64 -9.60 7.12 -5.66
CA LEU A 64 -10.42 6.77 -6.81
C LEU A 64 -10.57 8.03 -7.65
N ASP A 65 -9.80 8.13 -8.74
CA ASP A 65 -10.07 9.09 -9.80
C ASP A 65 -11.26 8.57 -10.62
N TYR A 66 -12.43 9.17 -10.43
CA TYR A 66 -13.63 8.99 -11.27
C TYR A 66 -13.65 10.04 -12.37
#